data_AF-A0A372KJD4-F1
#
_entry.id   AF-A0A372KJD4-F1
#
_cell.length_a   1.000
_cell.length_b   1.000
_cell.length_c   1.000
_cell.angle_alpha   90.00
_cell.angle_beta   90.00
_cell.angle_gamma   90.00
#
_symmetry.space_group_name_H-M   'P 1'
#
loop_
_entity.id
_entity.type
_entity.pdbx_description
1 polymer ?
#
loop_
_entity_poly.entity_id
_entity_poly.type
_entity_poly.pdbx_seq_one_letter_code
_entity_poly.pdbx_strand_id
1 'polypeptide(L)'
;MATIRLKRGTKGANMFRKFKVFVNDSCVGKIKRGESLDISVPEGTYSVYCKIDWEQSNTLTVNVPATGVDLLVNSKGATESAFRSLIPFDGKDKYLVLVQQ
;
A
#
# COMPACT_ATOMS: atom_id res chain seq x y z
N MET A 1 -15.67 -12.14 11.07
CA MET A 1 -14.71 -11.03 10.83
C MET A 1 -13.87 -11.42 9.64
N ALA A 2 -13.69 -10.52 8.68
CA ALA A 2 -12.83 -10.74 7.55
C ALA A 2 -11.43 -10.17 7.83
N THR A 3 -10.45 -10.56 7.03
CA THR A 3 -9.06 -10.13 7.22
C THR A 3 -8.50 -9.55 5.93
N ILE A 4 -8.01 -8.31 6.00
CA ILE A 4 -7.17 -7.74 4.94
C ILE A 4 -5.73 -8.10 5.30
N ARG A 5 -5.10 -8.95 4.49
CA ARG A 5 -3.69 -9.31 4.63
C ARG A 5 -2.87 -8.45 3.68
N LEU A 6 -2.16 -7.46 4.22
CA LEU A 6 -1.28 -6.61 3.44
C LEU A 6 0.16 -7.06 3.58
N LYS A 7 0.75 -7.57 2.49
CA LYS A 7 2.15 -7.93 2.41
C LYS A 7 2.96 -6.83 1.76
N ARG A 8 4.11 -6.49 2.36
CA ARG A 8 5.11 -5.68 1.67
C ARG A 8 6.10 -6.58 0.95
N GLY A 9 6.20 -6.43 -0.37
CA GLY A 9 7.20 -7.14 -1.14
C GLY A 9 8.63 -6.70 -0.81
N THR A 10 9.59 -7.50 -1.24
CA THR A 10 11.02 -7.26 -0.98
C THR A 10 11.70 -6.44 -2.08
N LYS A 11 10.98 -6.07 -3.15
CA LYS A 11 11.53 -5.41 -4.33
C LYS A 11 11.47 -3.88 -4.24
N GLY A 12 12.47 -3.23 -4.86
CA GLY A 12 12.56 -1.79 -5.08
C GLY A 12 13.34 -0.99 -4.02
N ALA A 13 13.34 0.34 -4.15
CA ALA A 13 14.04 1.27 -3.26
C ALA A 13 13.40 1.29 -1.85
N ASN A 14 13.98 2.05 -0.91
CA ASN A 14 13.43 2.21 0.45
C ASN A 14 13.52 0.98 1.37
N MET A 15 14.62 0.21 1.28
CA MET A 15 14.83 -1.03 2.06
C MET A 15 14.64 -0.86 3.58
N PHE A 16 15.08 0.26 4.14
CA PHE A 16 15.03 0.54 5.57
C PHE A 16 13.81 1.35 6.03
N ARG A 17 13.05 1.95 5.11
CA ARG A 17 11.89 2.78 5.47
C ARG A 17 10.67 1.90 5.69
N LYS A 18 9.85 2.26 6.67
CA LYS A 18 8.57 1.59 6.97
C LYS A 18 7.46 2.30 6.21
N PHE A 19 6.53 1.55 5.63
CA PHE A 19 5.36 2.14 4.96
C PHE A 19 4.23 2.23 5.96
N LYS A 20 3.60 3.40 6.08
CA LYS A 20 2.38 3.58 6.87
C LYS A 20 1.21 3.04 6.05
N VAL A 21 0.34 2.25 6.68
CA VAL A 21 -0.82 1.65 6.05
C VAL A 21 -2.06 2.39 6.51
N PHE A 22 -2.90 2.77 5.56
CA PHE A 22 -4.16 3.46 5.81
C PHE A 22 -5.32 2.65 5.23
N VAL A 23 -6.40 2.55 6.01
CA VAL A 23 -7.66 1.93 5.62
C VAL A 23 -8.76 2.94 5.96
N ASN A 24 -9.55 3.37 4.96
CA ASN A 24 -10.56 4.43 5.10
C ASN A 24 -9.99 5.67 5.82
N ASP A 25 -8.82 6.14 5.36
CA ASP A 25 -8.07 7.27 5.93
C ASP A 25 -7.56 7.11 7.37
N SER A 26 -7.80 5.96 8.01
CA SER A 26 -7.29 5.64 9.34
C SER A 26 -5.96 4.90 9.25
N CYS A 27 -4.94 5.40 9.95
CA CYS A 27 -3.62 4.75 10.01
C CYS A 27 -3.68 3.49 10.87
N VAL A 28 -3.73 2.32 10.24
CA VAL A 28 -3.84 1.02 10.94
C VAL A 28 -2.49 0.49 11.42
N GLY A 29 -1.38 0.96 10.85
CA GLY A 29 -0.06 0.50 11.26
C GLY A 29 1.07 0.87 10.31
N LYS A 30 2.21 0.22 10.51
CA LYS A 30 3.41 0.36 9.67
C LYS A 30 3.94 -1.02 9.32
N ILE A 31 4.43 -1.19 8.09
CA ILE A 31 4.97 -2.46 7.60
C ILE A 31 6.43 -2.31 7.14
N LYS A 32 7.29 -3.21 7.62
CA LYS A 32 8.68 -3.34 7.17
C LYS A 32 8.76 -4.20 5.91
N ARG A 33 9.93 -4.18 5.29
CA ARG A 33 10.22 -4.96 4.08
C ARG A 33 10.04 -6.45 4.38
N GLY A 34 9.25 -7.14 3.55
CA GLY A 34 8.95 -8.57 3.72
C GLY A 34 7.96 -8.90 4.84
N GLU A 35 7.47 -7.89 5.56
CA GLU A 35 6.47 -8.06 6.62
C GLU A 35 5.06 -8.11 6.04
N SER A 36 4.17 -8.83 6.73
CA SER A 36 2.74 -8.86 6.46
C SER A 36 1.99 -8.26 7.64
N LEU A 37 0.96 -7.46 7.37
CA LEU A 37 0.06 -6.90 8.36
C LEU A 37 -1.34 -7.43 8.10
N ASP A 38 -1.89 -8.13 9.09
CA ASP A 38 -3.24 -8.65 9.06
C ASP A 38 -4.16 -7.68 9.80
N ILE A 39 -5.21 -7.20 9.13
CA ILE A 39 -6.14 -6.20 9.65
C ILE A 39 -7.52 -6.84 9.67
N SER A 40 -8.06 -7.10 10.87
CA SER A 40 -9.42 -7.59 11.01
C SER A 40 -10.42 -6.46 10.81
N VAL A 41 -11.28 -6.63 9.82
CA VAL A 41 -12.34 -5.68 9.47
C VAL A 41 -13.66 -6.43 9.25
N PRO A 42 -14.82 -5.78 9.45
CA PRO A 42 -16.08 -6.35 8.98
C PRO A 42 -16.09 -6.44 7.45
N GLU A 43 -16.96 -7.28 6.91
CA GLU A 43 -17.18 -7.34 5.46
C GLU A 43 -17.66 -5.99 4.92
N GLY A 44 -17.22 -5.64 3.71
CA GLY A 44 -17.58 -4.38 3.09
C GLY A 44 -16.47 -3.79 2.23
N THR A 45 -16.70 -2.56 1.78
CA THR A 45 -15.78 -1.85 0.89
C THR A 45 -14.84 -0.95 1.67
N TYR A 46 -13.54 -1.06 1.38
CA TYR A 46 -12.50 -0.28 2.03
C TYR A 46 -11.58 0.37 1.01
N SER A 47 -11.18 1.61 1.29
CA SER A 47 -10.11 2.29 0.57
C SER A 47 -8.79 2.06 1.29
N VAL A 48 -7.87 1.34 0.64
CA VAL A 48 -6.55 1.03 1.18
C VAL A 48 -5.49 1.80 0.40
N TYR A 49 -4.60 2.47 1.13
CA TYR A 49 -3.41 3.10 0.55
C TYR A 49 -2.24 3.05 1.53
N CYS A 50 -1.04 3.14 1.00
CA CYS A 50 0.18 3.22 1.79
C CYS A 50 0.81 4.61 1.65
N LYS A 51 1.47 5.09 2.70
CA LYS A 51 2.29 6.29 2.65
C LYS A 51 3.73 6.00 3.05
N ILE A 52 4.65 6.64 2.36
CA ILE A 52 6.06 6.74 2.74
C ILE A 52 6.39 8.22 2.85
N ASP A 53 6.79 8.65 4.05
CA ASP A 53 7.02 10.06 4.39
C ASP A 53 5.82 10.95 4.00
N TRP A 54 5.93 11.69 2.91
CA TRP A 54 4.95 12.65 2.38
C TRP A 54 4.24 12.12 1.12
N GLU A 55 4.73 11.02 0.54
CA GLU A 55 4.15 10.40 -0.64
C GLU A 55 3.13 9.33 -0.28
N GLN A 56 2.07 9.32 -1.08
CA GLN A 56 1.02 8.30 -1.05
C GLN A 56 1.20 7.32 -2.21
N SER A 57 0.79 6.06 -2.01
CA SER A 57 0.60 5.06 -3.06
C SER A 57 -0.78 5.20 -3.69
N ASN A 58 -1.02 4.51 -4.80
CA ASN A 58 -2.35 4.48 -5.39
C ASN A 58 -3.36 4.01 -4.34
N THR A 59 -4.52 4.66 -4.33
CA THR A 59 -5.66 4.23 -3.52
C THR A 59 -6.35 3.08 -4.21
N LEU A 60 -6.43 1.95 -3.51
CA LEU A 60 -7.11 0.76 -4.00
C LEU A 60 -8.42 0.60 -3.21
N THR A 61 -9.53 0.60 -3.93
CA THR A 61 -10.84 0.29 -3.35
C THR A 61 -11.05 -1.22 -3.44
N VAL A 62 -11.05 -1.91 -2.31
CA VAL A 62 -11.26 -3.36 -2.24
C VAL A 62 -12.57 -3.68 -1.55
N ASN A 63 -13.29 -4.65 -2.12
CA ASN A 63 -14.42 -5.27 -1.45
C ASN A 63 -13.89 -6.49 -0.68
N VAL A 64 -14.09 -6.49 0.63
CA VAL A 64 -13.61 -7.53 1.54
C VAL A 64 -14.75 -8.51 1.82
N PRO A 65 -14.73 -9.72 1.21
CA PRO A 65 -15.68 -10.77 1.52
C PRO A 65 -15.34 -11.46 2.85
N ALA A 66 -16.22 -12.34 3.33
CA ALA A 66 -16.00 -13.12 4.56
C ALA A 66 -14.70 -13.94 4.58
N THR A 67 -14.15 -14.28 3.41
CA THR A 67 -12.88 -15.02 3.26
C THR A 67 -11.64 -14.14 3.46
N GLY A 68 -11.77 -12.81 3.42
CA GLY A 68 -10.65 -11.86 3.44
C GLY A 68 -10.10 -11.53 2.05
N VAL A 69 -9.07 -10.69 2.01
CA VAL A 69 -8.40 -10.25 0.78
C VAL A 69 -6.89 -10.10 1.02
N ASP A 70 -6.09 -10.53 0.04
CA ASP A 70 -4.65 -10.36 0.03
C ASP A 70 -4.24 -9.15 -0.83
N LEU A 71 -3.42 -8.29 -0.24
CA LEU A 71 -2.90 -7.09 -0.87
C LEU A 71 -1.37 -7.15 -0.88
N LEU A 72 -0.78 -6.70 -1.98
CA LEU A 72 0.67 -6.57 -2.12
C LEU A 72 1.05 -5.12 -2.39
N VAL A 73 1.90 -4.57 -1.53
CA VAL A 73 2.54 -3.27 -1.80
C VAL A 73 4.01 -3.46 -2.16
N ASN A 74 4.39 -2.88 -3.30
CA ASN A 74 5.76 -2.86 -3.79
C ASN A 74 6.23 -1.42 -4.02
N SER A 75 7.55 -1.24 -4.00
CA SER A 75 8.12 -0.01 -4.56
C SER A 75 8.18 -0.10 -6.08
N LYS A 76 7.83 0.98 -6.77
CA LYS A 76 7.89 1.09 -8.23
C LYS A 76 9.32 0.94 -8.73
N GLY A 77 9.46 0.51 -9.99
CA GLY A 77 10.76 0.41 -10.65
C GLY A 77 11.42 1.79 -10.85
N ALA A 78 12.73 1.81 -11.09
CA ALA A 78 13.46 3.06 -11.33
C ALA A 78 12.93 3.83 -12.55
N THR A 79 12.49 3.12 -13.59
CA THR A 79 11.92 3.68 -14.82
C THR A 79 10.55 4.33 -14.59
N GLU A 80 9.64 3.64 -13.89
CA GLU A 80 8.32 4.16 -13.53
C GLU A 80 8.41 5.35 -12.58
N SER A 81 9.36 5.31 -11.64
CA SER A 81 9.63 6.40 -10.69
C SER A 81 10.22 7.62 -11.43
N ALA A 82 11.13 7.41 -12.38
CA ALA A 82 11.70 8.47 -13.20
C ALA A 82 10.65 9.15 -14.09
N PHE A 83 9.78 8.37 -14.74
CA PHE A 83 8.69 8.90 -15.55
C PHE A 83 7.73 9.77 -14.72
N ARG A 84 7.43 9.38 -13.47
CA ARG A 84 6.57 10.17 -12.58
C ARG A 84 7.26 11.38 -11.95
N SER A 85 8.59 11.37 -11.85
CA SER A 85 9.37 12.54 -11.39
C SER A 85 9.28 13.73 -12.37
N LEU A 86 8.99 13.47 -13.65
CA LEU A 86 8.75 14.49 -14.67
C LEU A 86 7.45 15.26 -14.46
N ILE A 87 6.56 14.79 -13.56
CA ILE A 87 5.32 15.47 -13.17
C ILE A 87 5.38 15.72 -11.65
N PRO A 88 6.18 16.71 -11.19
CA PRO A 88 6.52 16.85 -9.78
C PRO A 88 5.33 17.29 -8.90
N PHE A 89 4.31 17.93 -9.48
CA PHE A 89 3.25 18.64 -8.75
C PHE A 89 2.09 17.79 -8.23
N ASP A 90 1.95 16.52 -8.63
CA ASP A 90 0.78 15.73 -8.22
C ASP A 90 0.94 15.05 -6.84
N GLY A 91 2.17 14.96 -6.30
CA GLY A 91 2.45 14.40 -4.96
C GLY A 91 2.04 12.94 -4.74
N LYS A 92 1.52 12.27 -5.76
CA LYS A 92 0.92 10.93 -5.68
C LYS A 92 1.75 9.87 -6.40
N ASP A 93 1.83 8.72 -5.75
CA ASP A 93 2.15 7.39 -6.27
C ASP A 93 3.50 7.27 -6.96
N LYS A 94 4.46 8.16 -6.66
CA LYS A 94 5.77 8.15 -7.34
C LYS A 94 6.59 6.90 -7.00
N TYR A 95 6.47 6.41 -5.77
CA TYR A 95 7.37 5.38 -5.27
C TYR A 95 6.71 4.04 -4.94
N LEU A 96 5.39 4.02 -4.75
CA LEU A 96 4.68 2.84 -4.25
C LEU A 96 3.56 2.45 -5.20
N VAL A 97 3.36 1.14 -5.34
CA VAL A 97 2.22 0.55 -6.04
C VAL A 97 1.59 -0.52 -5.15
N LEU A 98 0.28 -0.39 -4.96
CA LEU A 98 -0.58 -1.33 -4.24
C LEU A 98 -1.42 -2.10 -5.25
N VAL A 99 -1.39 -3.42 -5.15
CA VAL A 99 -2.06 -4.35 -6.07
C VAL A 99 -2.81 -5.41 -5.26
N GLN A 100 -4.02 -5.75 -5.66
CA GLN A 100 -4.76 -6.89 -5.12
C GLN A 100 -4.22 -8.19 -5.74
N GLN A 101 -3.95 -9.20 -4.91
CA GLN A 101 -3.51 -10.52 -5.35
C GLN A 101 -4.70 -11.42 -5.71
#